data_AF-A0AA87YQL8-F1
#
_entry.id   AF-A0AA87YQL8-F1
#
_cell.length_a   1.000
_cell.length_b   1.000
_cell.length_c   1.000
_cell.angle_alpha   90.00
_cell.angle_beta   90.00
_cell.angle_gamma   90.00
#
_symmetry.space_group_name_H-M   'P 1'
#
loop_
_entity.id
_entity.type
_entity.pdbx_description
1 polymer ?
#
loop_
_entity_poly.entity_id
_entity_poly.type
_entity_poly.pdbx_seq_one_letter_code
_entity_poly.pdbx_strand_id
1 'polypeptide(L)'
;MEKQQCKALYREVLKWVTDQPAWKQSEGRDHILPVHHPWSFKSVRRYLKNAIWLLPDMDSTGNWYKPGQVFLEKDLILPYVPNVELCDAKCMTEIESTRTTILFFRGRLKRNAGGKIRAKLVAELTGAKDVVIEEGSAGEAGKVAAQNGMRKSIFCLSPAGDTPSSARLFDAIVSGCIPVIVSDELELPFEGILDYRKIAIFVSSSDAVQPGWLLNFLKSISRSQISKMQQNLAEYSRHFIYSSPAQPLGPEDLVWRMMAGKLVNIKLHTRRSQRVVKESRSICTCDCRRSNSTSSTFML
;
A
#
# COMPACT_ATOMS: atom_id res chain seq x y z
N MET A 1 -9.52 -16.76 4.97
CA MET A 1 -8.84 -18.04 4.65
C MET A 1 -9.16 -18.42 3.22
N GLU A 2 -8.21 -18.97 2.48
CA GLU A 2 -8.38 -19.41 1.08
C GLU A 2 -9.26 -20.67 1.04
N LYS A 3 -10.41 -20.60 0.36
CA LYS A 3 -11.34 -21.75 0.24
C LYS A 3 -10.66 -22.91 -0.50
N GLN A 4 -11.00 -24.15 -0.16
CA GLN A 4 -10.35 -25.33 -0.74
C GLN A 4 -10.49 -25.39 -2.27
N GLN A 5 -11.64 -25.02 -2.81
CA GLN A 5 -11.87 -24.92 -4.26
C GLN A 5 -10.92 -23.91 -4.93
N CYS A 6 -10.65 -22.76 -4.31
CA CYS A 6 -9.70 -21.78 -4.83
C CYS A 6 -8.27 -22.35 -4.92
N LYS A 7 -7.86 -23.18 -3.94
CA LYS A 7 -6.53 -23.81 -3.96
C LYS A 7 -6.34 -24.75 -5.15
N ALA A 8 -7.39 -25.46 -5.55
CA ALA A 8 -7.33 -26.34 -6.72
C ALA A 8 -7.11 -25.51 -8.00
N LEU A 9 -7.92 -24.46 -8.20
CA LEU A 9 -7.78 -23.54 -9.32
C LEU A 9 -6.40 -22.88 -9.38
N TYR A 10 -5.86 -22.45 -8.23
CA TYR A 10 -4.50 -21.88 -8.20
C TYR A 10 -3.41 -22.87 -8.58
N ARG A 11 -3.56 -24.17 -8.25
CA ARG A 11 -2.61 -25.20 -8.67
C ARG A 11 -2.71 -25.50 -10.16
N GLU A 12 -3.93 -25.49 -10.70
CA GLU A 12 -4.17 -25.68 -12.13
C GLU A 12 -3.55 -24.53 -12.95
N VAL A 13 -3.83 -23.28 -12.55
CA VAL A 13 -3.22 -22.09 -13.16
C VAL A 13 -1.71 -22.12 -13.02
N LEU A 14 -1.18 -22.47 -11.83
CA LEU A 14 0.26 -22.62 -11.61
C LEU A 14 0.84 -23.60 -12.63
N LYS A 15 0.27 -24.80 -12.72
CA LYS A 15 0.73 -25.85 -13.64
C LYS A 15 0.72 -25.33 -15.07
N TRP A 16 -0.42 -24.80 -15.52
CA TRP A 16 -0.58 -24.27 -16.87
C TRP A 16 0.46 -23.19 -17.19
N VAL A 17 0.65 -22.20 -16.32
CA VAL A 17 1.64 -21.11 -16.51
C VAL A 17 3.06 -21.69 -16.58
N THR A 18 3.43 -22.57 -15.64
CA THR A 18 4.80 -23.11 -15.57
C THR A 18 5.12 -24.10 -16.70
N ASP A 19 4.10 -24.69 -17.32
CA ASP A 19 4.26 -25.61 -18.45
C ASP A 19 4.54 -24.86 -19.77
N GLN A 20 4.25 -23.55 -19.86
CA GLN A 20 4.45 -22.75 -21.07
C GLN A 20 5.94 -22.62 -21.46
N PRO A 21 6.29 -22.68 -22.76
CA PRO A 21 7.66 -22.46 -23.23
C PRO A 21 8.24 -21.10 -22.79
N ALA A 22 7.43 -20.04 -22.85
CA ALA A 22 7.83 -18.70 -22.42
C ALA A 22 8.25 -18.67 -20.94
N TRP A 23 7.49 -19.34 -20.06
CA TRP A 23 7.85 -19.42 -18.64
C TRP A 23 9.17 -20.16 -18.44
N LYS A 24 9.35 -21.29 -19.12
CA LYS A 24 10.57 -22.12 -19.04
C LYS A 24 11.82 -21.38 -19.52
N GLN A 25 11.68 -20.41 -20.43
CA GLN A 25 12.80 -19.63 -20.96
C GLN A 25 13.44 -18.69 -19.93
N SER A 26 12.62 -18.07 -19.06
CA SER A 26 13.06 -17.04 -18.11
C SER A 26 12.87 -17.43 -16.64
N GLU A 27 12.33 -18.62 -16.38
CA GLU A 27 11.82 -19.04 -15.07
C GLU A 27 10.80 -18.05 -14.50
N GLY A 28 10.01 -17.44 -15.40
CA GLY A 28 8.99 -16.45 -15.10
C GLY A 28 9.49 -15.02 -14.88
N ARG A 29 10.80 -14.74 -14.95
CA ARG A 29 11.37 -13.41 -14.59
C ARG A 29 10.93 -12.24 -15.45
N ASP A 30 10.48 -12.51 -16.67
CA ASP A 30 9.95 -11.53 -17.62
C ASP A 30 8.42 -11.56 -17.72
N HIS A 31 7.74 -12.33 -16.88
CA HIS A 31 6.28 -12.39 -16.85
C HIS A 31 5.74 -11.35 -15.87
N ILE A 32 4.69 -10.63 -16.30
CA ILE A 32 3.95 -9.68 -15.46
C ILE A 32 2.65 -10.34 -15.03
N LEU A 33 2.42 -10.43 -13.73
CA LEU A 33 1.24 -11.04 -13.15
C LEU A 33 0.47 -10.01 -12.30
N PRO A 34 -0.77 -9.65 -12.66
CA PRO A 34 -1.61 -8.83 -11.80
C PRO A 34 -2.14 -9.65 -10.62
N VAL A 35 -1.83 -9.21 -9.41
CA VAL A 35 -2.20 -9.90 -8.16
C VAL A 35 -3.12 -8.98 -7.36
N HIS A 36 -4.42 -9.10 -7.59
CA HIS A 36 -5.43 -8.16 -7.07
C HIS A 36 -5.59 -8.07 -5.53
N HIS A 37 -4.96 -8.95 -4.74
CA HIS A 37 -5.11 -8.96 -3.27
C HIS A 37 -3.93 -9.65 -2.57
N PRO A 38 -3.52 -9.21 -1.36
CA PRO A 38 -2.54 -9.88 -0.50
C PRO A 38 -2.84 -11.31 -0.05
N TRP A 39 -3.99 -11.89 -0.40
CA TRP A 39 -4.27 -13.31 -0.17
C TRP A 39 -4.30 -14.12 -1.47
N SER A 40 -4.23 -13.47 -2.64
CA SER A 40 -4.20 -14.12 -3.94
C SER A 40 -2.96 -14.97 -4.11
N PHE A 41 -3.13 -16.17 -4.66
CA PHE A 41 -2.07 -17.16 -4.87
C PHE A 41 -1.37 -17.62 -3.59
N LYS A 42 -1.89 -17.34 -2.38
CA LYS A 42 -1.17 -17.55 -1.10
C LYS A 42 -0.51 -18.93 -1.00
N SER A 43 -1.19 -19.98 -1.44
CA SER A 43 -0.69 -21.36 -1.42
C SER A 43 0.37 -21.68 -2.48
N VAL A 44 0.46 -20.90 -3.56
CA VAL A 44 1.33 -21.14 -4.72
C VAL A 44 2.38 -20.03 -4.97
N ARG A 45 2.35 -18.92 -4.21
CA ARG A 45 3.26 -17.77 -4.35
C ARG A 45 4.72 -18.13 -4.54
N ARG A 46 5.21 -19.09 -3.76
CA ARG A 46 6.62 -19.50 -3.77
C ARG A 46 7.10 -19.95 -5.16
N TYR A 47 6.19 -20.42 -6.00
CA TYR A 47 6.49 -20.91 -7.35
C TYR A 47 6.37 -19.80 -8.41
N LEU A 48 5.61 -18.74 -8.13
CA LEU A 48 5.39 -17.60 -9.03
C LEU A 48 6.19 -16.35 -8.64
N LYS A 49 6.97 -16.41 -7.55
CA LYS A 49 7.69 -15.26 -6.98
C LYS A 49 8.75 -14.64 -7.89
N ASN A 50 9.20 -15.36 -8.93
CA ASN A 50 10.17 -14.83 -9.87
C ASN A 50 9.53 -13.83 -10.86
N ALA A 51 8.22 -13.94 -11.10
CA ALA A 51 7.49 -13.01 -11.94
C ALA A 51 7.42 -11.62 -11.31
N ILE A 52 7.19 -10.64 -12.16
CA ILE A 52 6.94 -9.25 -11.77
C ILE A 52 5.48 -9.15 -11.35
N TRP A 53 5.22 -8.80 -10.11
CA TRP A 53 3.86 -8.70 -9.60
C TRP A 53 3.39 -7.26 -9.62
N LEU A 54 2.19 -7.05 -10.15
CA LEU A 54 1.44 -5.82 -9.96
C LEU A 54 0.52 -6.03 -8.75
N LEU A 55 0.82 -5.34 -7.66
CA LEU A 55 0.21 -5.55 -6.35
C LEU A 55 -0.62 -4.33 -5.94
N PRO A 56 -1.77 -4.47 -5.29
CA PRO A 56 -2.53 -3.32 -4.79
C PRO A 56 -1.90 -2.71 -3.52
N ASP A 57 -1.04 -3.47 -2.84
CA ASP A 57 -0.29 -3.06 -1.67
C ASP A 57 0.90 -4.01 -1.44
N MET A 58 1.88 -3.56 -0.66
CA MET A 58 3.04 -4.37 -0.30
C MET A 58 3.53 -4.02 1.10
N ASP A 59 3.95 -5.05 1.83
CA ASP A 59 4.70 -4.96 3.07
C ASP A 59 5.84 -5.97 3.00
N SER A 60 7.07 -5.48 3.15
CA SER A 60 8.31 -6.25 3.05
C SER A 60 8.75 -6.91 4.38
N THR A 61 8.06 -6.65 5.49
CA THR A 61 8.44 -7.13 6.85
C THR A 61 8.18 -8.60 7.13
N GLY A 62 7.32 -9.26 6.37
CA GLY A 62 6.92 -10.64 6.65
C GLY A 62 5.47 -10.84 7.10
N ASN A 63 4.73 -9.77 7.44
CA ASN A 63 3.39 -9.89 8.03
C ASN A 63 2.34 -10.42 7.02
N TRP A 64 2.38 -9.94 5.77
CA TRP A 64 1.46 -10.39 4.70
C TRP A 64 2.13 -11.24 3.62
N TYR A 65 3.37 -10.91 3.29
CA TYR A 65 4.20 -11.64 2.34
C TYR A 65 5.38 -12.25 3.09
N LYS A 66 5.64 -13.55 2.91
CA LYS A 66 6.80 -14.16 3.55
C LYS A 66 8.09 -13.55 2.98
N PRO A 67 9.18 -13.49 3.75
CA PRO A 67 10.48 -13.04 3.25
C PRO A 67 10.84 -13.69 1.92
N GLY A 68 11.20 -12.87 0.93
CA GLY A 68 11.56 -13.28 -0.42
C GLY A 68 10.40 -13.65 -1.34
N GLN A 69 9.15 -13.30 -1.01
CA GLN A 69 8.00 -13.42 -1.93
C GLN A 69 7.78 -12.19 -2.81
N VAL A 70 8.10 -11.00 -2.29
CA VAL A 70 7.93 -9.70 -2.96
C VAL A 70 9.20 -8.88 -2.80
N PHE A 71 9.52 -8.04 -3.79
CA PHE A 71 10.75 -7.24 -3.86
C PHE A 71 10.51 -5.94 -4.62
N LEU A 72 10.88 -4.79 -4.04
CA LEU A 72 10.75 -3.48 -4.70
C LEU A 72 11.55 -3.41 -6.00
N GLU A 73 12.61 -4.18 -6.16
CA GLU A 73 13.47 -4.17 -7.34
C GLU A 73 12.76 -4.68 -8.60
N LYS A 74 11.75 -5.55 -8.44
CA LYS A 74 10.99 -6.13 -9.56
C LYS A 74 9.50 -5.82 -9.50
N ASP A 75 8.90 -5.87 -8.32
CA ASP A 75 7.46 -5.73 -8.15
C ASP A 75 7.04 -4.26 -8.19
N LEU A 76 5.76 -4.06 -8.47
CA LEU A 76 5.17 -2.74 -8.59
C LEU A 76 3.87 -2.67 -7.82
N ILE A 77 3.75 -1.65 -6.99
CA ILE A 77 2.54 -1.37 -6.24
C ILE A 77 1.68 -0.41 -7.07
N LEU A 78 0.41 -0.76 -7.22
CA LEU A 78 -0.61 0.00 -7.92
C LEU A 78 -1.53 0.67 -6.90
N PRO A 79 -1.96 1.92 -7.12
CA PRO A 79 -2.95 2.53 -6.26
C PRO A 79 -4.28 1.79 -6.40
N TYR A 80 -4.99 1.63 -5.29
CA TYR A 80 -6.39 1.20 -5.34
C TYR A 80 -7.21 2.26 -6.07
N VAL A 81 -8.22 1.81 -6.81
CA VAL A 81 -9.25 2.71 -7.36
C VAL A 81 -9.97 3.38 -6.18
N PRO A 82 -10.02 4.72 -6.12
CA PRO A 82 -10.85 5.41 -5.14
C PRO A 82 -12.33 5.03 -5.32
N ASN A 83 -13.02 4.80 -4.21
CA ASN A 83 -14.45 4.55 -4.17
C ASN A 83 -15.26 5.83 -4.14
N VAL A 84 -14.65 6.97 -3.85
CA VAL A 84 -15.29 8.29 -3.74
C VAL A 84 -14.95 9.19 -4.93
N GLU A 85 -15.70 10.27 -5.10
CA GLU A 85 -15.50 11.24 -6.17
C GLU A 85 -14.32 12.16 -5.88
N LEU A 86 -13.58 12.51 -6.95
CA LEU A 86 -12.55 13.54 -6.91
C LEU A 86 -13.13 14.89 -6.47
N CYS A 87 -12.53 15.46 -5.44
CA CYS A 87 -12.71 16.86 -5.07
C CYS A 87 -11.67 17.69 -5.84
N ASP A 88 -12.12 18.33 -6.91
CA ASP A 88 -11.29 19.20 -7.74
C ASP A 88 -10.91 20.51 -7.02
N ALA A 89 -10.17 21.39 -7.68
CA ALA A 89 -9.71 22.65 -7.09
C ALA A 89 -10.87 23.55 -6.60
N LYS A 90 -12.02 23.51 -7.29
CA LYS A 90 -13.22 24.26 -6.88
C LYS A 90 -13.81 23.66 -5.61
N CYS A 91 -14.04 22.34 -5.60
CA CYS A 91 -14.49 21.60 -4.43
C CYS A 91 -13.56 21.84 -3.23
N MET A 92 -12.24 21.80 -3.42
CA MET A 92 -11.25 22.04 -2.36
C MET A 92 -11.37 23.42 -1.71
N THR A 93 -11.67 24.45 -2.51
CA THR A 93 -11.89 25.82 -2.04
C THR A 93 -13.20 25.93 -1.26
N GLU A 94 -14.27 25.30 -1.75
CA GLU A 94 -15.60 25.31 -1.13
C GLU A 94 -15.61 24.61 0.24
N ILE A 95 -14.87 23.50 0.38
CA ILE A 95 -14.88 22.71 1.63
C ILE A 95 -13.90 23.22 2.68
N GLU A 96 -12.96 24.10 2.35
CA GLU A 96 -11.89 24.54 3.27
C GLU A 96 -12.44 25.13 4.57
N SER A 97 -13.47 25.98 4.47
CA SER A 97 -14.14 26.57 5.64
C SER A 97 -15.03 25.60 6.42
N THR A 98 -15.33 24.43 5.84
CA THR A 98 -16.22 23.41 6.42
C THR A 98 -15.46 22.34 7.21
N ARG A 99 -14.11 22.34 7.14
CA ARG A 99 -13.25 21.37 7.81
C ARG A 99 -13.17 21.65 9.31
N THR A 100 -14.11 21.09 10.07
CA THR A 100 -14.17 21.21 11.53
C THR A 100 -13.64 19.99 12.26
N THR A 101 -13.62 18.83 11.60
CA THR A 101 -13.11 17.57 12.17
C THR A 101 -11.59 17.52 12.03
N ILE A 102 -10.88 17.32 13.13
CA ILE A 102 -9.41 17.17 13.13
C ILE A 102 -9.03 15.83 12.49
N LEU A 103 -9.61 14.72 12.98
CA LEU A 103 -9.23 13.38 12.54
C LEU A 103 -10.47 12.53 12.23
N PHE A 104 -10.48 11.90 11.06
CA PHE A 104 -11.57 11.05 10.60
C PHE A 104 -11.11 9.64 10.26
N PHE A 105 -11.91 8.65 10.67
CA PHE A 105 -11.81 7.27 10.24
C PHE A 105 -13.21 6.68 10.08
N ARG A 106 -13.46 6.08 8.92
CA ARG A 106 -14.62 5.22 8.70
C ARG A 106 -14.19 3.91 8.05
N GLY A 107 -14.50 2.79 8.70
CA GLY A 107 -14.06 1.48 8.26
C GLY A 107 -14.39 0.40 9.27
N ARG A 108 -13.99 -0.84 8.98
CA ARG A 108 -14.19 -1.91 9.97
C ARG A 108 -13.31 -1.70 11.19
N LEU A 109 -13.92 -1.47 12.35
CA LEU A 109 -13.24 -1.15 13.60
C LEU A 109 -12.66 -2.41 14.27
N LYS A 110 -13.39 -3.53 14.18
CA LYS A 110 -12.95 -4.84 14.69
C LYS A 110 -12.67 -5.81 13.54
N ARG A 111 -11.43 -6.30 13.47
CA ARG A 111 -11.00 -7.41 12.60
C ARG A 111 -10.05 -8.31 13.38
N ASN A 112 -9.84 -9.53 12.88
CA ASN A 112 -9.10 -10.59 13.57
C ASN A 112 -7.58 -10.26 13.70
N ALA A 113 -6.68 -11.05 13.11
CA ALA A 113 -5.25 -11.03 13.43
C ALA A 113 -4.50 -9.72 13.11
N GLY A 114 -4.87 -8.98 12.06
CA GLY A 114 -4.22 -7.71 11.66
C GLY A 114 -4.89 -6.45 12.23
N GLY A 115 -5.98 -6.59 13.00
CA GLY A 115 -6.77 -5.48 13.54
C GLY A 115 -6.33 -4.96 14.90
N LYS A 116 -5.24 -5.48 15.50
CA LYS A 116 -4.80 -5.10 16.85
C LYS A 116 -4.53 -3.60 16.97
N ILE A 117 -3.89 -3.01 15.95
CA ILE A 117 -3.60 -1.58 15.92
C ILE A 117 -4.90 -0.76 15.84
N ARG A 118 -5.86 -1.17 15.00
CA ARG A 118 -7.16 -0.48 14.88
C ARG A 118 -7.94 -0.52 16.18
N ALA A 119 -8.00 -1.66 16.85
CA ALA A 119 -8.70 -1.76 18.13
C ALA A 119 -8.09 -0.82 19.19
N LYS A 120 -6.76 -0.71 19.24
CA LYS A 120 -6.07 0.23 20.13
C LYS A 120 -6.34 1.69 19.76
N LEU A 121 -6.23 2.04 18.48
CA LEU A 121 -6.52 3.39 17.99
C LEU A 121 -7.98 3.78 18.24
N VAL A 122 -8.93 2.86 18.03
CA VAL A 122 -10.34 3.09 18.33
C VAL A 122 -10.53 3.34 19.82
N ALA A 123 -9.95 2.51 20.68
CA ALA A 123 -10.04 2.69 22.13
C ALA A 123 -9.47 4.04 22.58
N GLU A 124 -8.38 4.49 21.96
CA GLU A 124 -7.72 5.74 22.32
C GLU A 124 -8.43 6.99 21.77
N LEU A 125 -9.02 6.90 20.57
CA LEU A 125 -9.58 8.05 19.87
C LEU A 125 -11.09 8.22 20.08
N THR A 126 -11.78 7.20 20.59
CA THR A 126 -13.24 7.27 20.83
C THR A 126 -13.54 8.30 21.91
N GLY A 127 -14.45 9.23 21.61
CA GLY A 127 -14.85 10.29 22.55
C GLY A 127 -13.91 11.50 22.57
N ALA A 128 -12.83 11.49 21.80
CA ALA A 128 -11.97 12.66 21.66
C ALA A 128 -12.69 13.79 20.91
N LYS A 129 -12.46 15.04 21.35
CA LYS A 129 -13.05 16.24 20.74
C LYS A 129 -12.56 16.40 19.28
N ASP A 130 -13.49 16.71 18.39
CA ASP A 130 -13.26 16.95 16.95
C ASP A 130 -12.68 15.72 16.21
N VAL A 131 -12.96 14.52 16.72
CA VAL A 131 -12.52 13.24 16.13
C VAL A 131 -13.74 12.38 15.83
N VAL A 132 -13.75 11.76 14.64
CA VAL A 132 -14.83 10.87 14.20
C VAL A 132 -14.25 9.53 13.82
N ILE A 133 -14.57 8.49 14.60
CA ILE A 133 -14.18 7.10 14.37
C ILE A 133 -15.43 6.24 14.30
N GLU A 134 -15.77 5.73 13.12
CA GLU A 134 -17.05 5.06 12.88
C GLU A 134 -16.90 3.73 12.14
N GLU A 135 -17.82 2.80 12.43
CA GLU A 135 -17.93 1.55 11.68
C GLU A 135 -18.46 1.84 10.27
N GLY A 136 -17.73 1.35 9.26
CA GLY A 136 -18.09 1.53 7.86
C GLY A 136 -19.19 0.58 7.40
N SER A 137 -20.09 1.06 6.56
CA SER A 137 -21.10 0.28 5.84
C SER A 137 -20.70 0.07 4.37
N ALA A 138 -21.16 -1.03 3.77
CA ALA A 138 -20.99 -1.28 2.34
C ALA A 138 -22.10 -0.59 1.51
N GLY A 139 -21.87 -0.41 0.21
CA GLY A 139 -22.82 0.20 -0.71
C GLY A 139 -22.78 1.72 -0.75
N GLU A 140 -23.69 2.32 -1.53
CA GLU A 140 -23.66 3.75 -1.86
C GLU A 140 -23.77 4.66 -0.63
N ALA A 141 -24.64 4.33 0.33
CA ALA A 141 -24.77 5.10 1.57
C ALA A 141 -23.45 5.13 2.36
N GLY A 142 -22.70 4.03 2.38
CA GLY A 142 -21.40 3.95 3.03
C GLY A 142 -20.34 4.81 2.33
N LYS A 143 -20.34 4.80 0.99
CA LYS A 143 -19.49 5.63 0.14
C LYS A 143 -19.76 7.13 0.38
N VAL A 144 -21.03 7.56 0.32
CA VAL A 144 -21.43 8.95 0.54
C VAL A 144 -21.04 9.42 1.94
N ALA A 145 -21.28 8.59 2.97
CA ALA A 145 -20.89 8.91 4.34
C ALA A 145 -19.37 9.05 4.48
N ALA A 146 -18.58 8.18 3.85
CA ALA A 146 -17.13 8.29 3.85
C ALA A 146 -16.65 9.57 3.14
N GLN A 147 -17.17 9.86 1.94
CA GLN A 147 -16.82 11.06 1.17
C GLN A 147 -17.13 12.34 1.97
N ASN A 148 -18.33 12.45 2.54
CA ASN A 148 -18.73 13.61 3.33
C ASN A 148 -17.89 13.78 4.60
N GLY A 149 -17.58 12.67 5.28
CA GLY A 149 -16.72 12.70 6.46
C GLY A 149 -15.29 13.14 6.12
N MET A 150 -14.70 12.60 5.06
CA MET A 150 -13.36 12.99 4.61
C MET A 150 -13.28 14.47 4.20
N ARG A 151 -14.27 14.97 3.44
CA ARG A 151 -14.28 16.38 2.99
C ARG A 151 -14.46 17.38 4.13
N LYS A 152 -15.10 16.99 5.23
CA LYS A 152 -15.24 17.80 6.47
C LYS A 152 -14.06 17.67 7.43
N SER A 153 -13.03 16.92 7.06
CA SER A 153 -11.92 16.60 7.95
C SER A 153 -10.58 17.14 7.44
N ILE A 154 -9.69 17.45 8.38
CA ILE A 154 -8.32 17.86 8.08
C ILE A 154 -7.47 16.63 7.79
N PHE A 155 -7.48 15.67 8.71
CA PHE A 155 -6.69 14.44 8.64
C PHE A 155 -7.58 13.20 8.53
N CYS A 156 -7.13 12.22 7.76
CA CYS A 156 -7.81 10.94 7.58
C CYS A 156 -6.90 9.79 7.98
N LEU A 157 -7.30 9.05 9.02
CA LEU A 157 -6.52 7.95 9.56
C LEU A 157 -6.49 6.78 8.57
N SER A 158 -5.30 6.25 8.29
CA SER A 158 -5.09 5.09 7.43
C SER A 158 -4.21 4.05 8.12
N PRO A 159 -4.77 3.29 9.08
CA PRO A 159 -4.07 2.20 9.74
C PRO A 159 -4.16 0.90 8.93
N ALA A 160 -3.10 0.10 8.98
CA ALA A 160 -3.09 -1.26 8.42
C ALA A 160 -4.25 -2.13 8.99
N GLY A 161 -4.63 -3.20 8.27
CA GLY A 161 -5.70 -4.12 8.71
C GLY A 161 -5.52 -5.56 8.28
N ASP A 162 -6.46 -6.11 7.50
CA ASP A 162 -6.26 -7.46 6.93
C ASP A 162 -5.30 -7.45 5.74
N THR A 163 -4.94 -6.26 5.27
CA THR A 163 -4.02 -5.93 4.19
C THR A 163 -3.12 -4.77 4.67
N PRO A 164 -1.91 -4.62 4.11
CA PRO A 164 -1.03 -3.49 4.39
C PRO A 164 -1.70 -2.13 4.19
N SER A 165 -2.48 -1.97 3.10
CA SER A 165 -3.21 -0.74 2.80
C SER A 165 -4.64 -1.04 2.34
N SER A 166 -5.41 0.01 2.02
CA SER A 166 -6.76 -0.10 1.46
C SER A 166 -7.09 1.12 0.61
N ALA A 167 -8.15 1.02 -0.20
CA ALA A 167 -8.68 2.13 -1.00
C ALA A 167 -8.91 3.43 -0.20
N ARG A 168 -9.14 3.35 1.12
CA ARG A 168 -9.31 4.51 2.01
C ARG A 168 -8.17 5.52 1.90
N LEU A 169 -6.94 5.06 1.71
CA LEU A 169 -5.79 5.95 1.54
C LEU A 169 -6.01 6.87 0.33
N PHE A 170 -6.43 6.30 -0.80
CA PHE A 170 -6.68 7.04 -2.03
C PHE A 170 -8.00 7.81 -1.99
N ASP A 171 -9.01 7.30 -1.30
CA ASP A 171 -10.26 8.03 -1.01
C ASP A 171 -9.97 9.34 -0.26
N ALA A 172 -9.08 9.29 0.75
CA ALA A 172 -8.65 10.46 1.49
C ALA A 172 -7.91 11.46 0.59
N ILE A 173 -6.99 10.95 -0.26
CA ILE A 173 -6.23 11.80 -1.19
C ILE A 173 -7.17 12.55 -2.13
N VAL A 174 -8.08 11.85 -2.82
CA VAL A 174 -8.99 12.49 -3.79
C VAL A 174 -10.08 13.34 -3.13
N SER A 175 -10.32 13.16 -1.83
CA SER A 175 -11.21 14.02 -1.03
C SER A 175 -10.51 15.24 -0.42
N GLY A 176 -9.19 15.37 -0.60
CA GLY A 176 -8.38 16.44 -0.03
C GLY A 176 -8.19 16.34 1.50
N CYS A 177 -8.38 15.16 2.06
CA CYS A 177 -8.16 14.89 3.48
C CYS A 177 -6.73 14.33 3.64
N ILE A 178 -5.89 14.97 4.45
CA ILE A 178 -4.46 14.60 4.58
C ILE A 178 -4.38 13.19 5.20
N PRO A 179 -3.85 12.18 4.48
CA PRO A 179 -3.74 10.85 5.05
C PRO A 179 -2.73 10.81 6.19
N VAL A 180 -3.12 10.19 7.29
CA VAL A 180 -2.25 9.83 8.42
C VAL A 180 -2.04 8.33 8.37
N ILE A 181 -0.93 7.92 7.75
CA ILE A 181 -0.57 6.53 7.54
C ILE A 181 0.06 6.02 8.84
N VAL A 182 -0.62 5.08 9.49
CA VAL A 182 -0.11 4.39 10.67
C VAL A 182 0.40 3.03 10.22
N SER A 183 1.69 2.98 9.92
CA SER A 183 2.42 1.79 9.51
C SER A 183 3.91 2.04 9.69
N ASP A 184 4.63 1.00 10.06
CA ASP A 184 6.08 1.08 10.20
C ASP A 184 6.78 0.85 8.85
N GLU A 185 6.15 0.12 7.92
CA GLU A 185 6.84 -0.54 6.81
C GLU A 185 5.91 -0.71 5.58
N LEU A 186 4.94 0.21 5.40
CA LEU A 186 4.07 0.20 4.23
C LEU A 186 4.80 0.79 3.02
N GLU A 187 4.87 0.03 1.94
CA GLU A 187 5.42 0.47 0.66
C GLU A 187 4.29 1.10 -0.18
N LEU A 188 4.52 2.26 -0.79
CA LEU A 188 3.48 3.02 -1.49
C LEU A 188 3.63 2.97 -3.03
N PRO A 189 2.52 3.10 -3.78
CA PRO A 189 2.59 3.19 -5.23
C PRO A 189 3.43 4.39 -5.66
N PHE A 190 4.31 4.16 -6.63
CA PHE A 190 5.09 5.20 -7.30
C PHE A 190 6.09 5.96 -6.42
N GLU A 191 6.50 5.36 -5.30
CA GLU A 191 7.65 5.84 -4.54
C GLU A 191 8.91 5.89 -5.43
N GLY A 192 9.67 6.98 -5.28
CA GLY A 192 10.77 7.34 -6.16
C GLY A 192 10.38 8.29 -7.31
N ILE A 193 9.09 8.38 -7.65
CA ILE A 193 8.55 9.41 -8.54
C ILE A 193 7.73 10.44 -7.73
N LEU A 194 6.88 9.96 -6.82
CA LEU A 194 6.04 10.79 -5.97
C LEU A 194 6.65 10.93 -4.58
N ASP A 195 6.64 12.15 -4.05
CA ASP A 195 7.09 12.43 -2.68
C ASP A 195 5.90 12.49 -1.74
N TYR A 196 5.55 11.37 -1.11
CA TYR A 196 4.40 11.28 -0.21
C TYR A 196 4.51 12.18 1.03
N ARG A 197 5.71 12.62 1.42
CA ARG A 197 5.89 13.56 2.54
C ARG A 197 5.21 14.89 2.31
N LYS A 198 4.89 15.22 1.04
CA LYS A 198 4.17 16.43 0.65
C LYS A 198 2.66 16.32 0.83
N ILE A 199 2.12 15.11 0.92
CA ILE A 199 0.67 14.85 0.90
C ILE A 199 0.17 14.01 2.05
N ALA A 200 1.04 13.30 2.78
CA ALA A 200 0.69 12.39 3.85
C ALA A 200 1.63 12.54 5.06
N ILE A 201 1.12 12.12 6.21
CA ILE A 201 1.84 12.03 7.48
C ILE A 201 2.08 10.55 7.76
N PHE A 202 3.31 10.20 8.13
CA PHE A 202 3.70 8.85 8.50
C PHE A 202 3.91 8.79 10.01
N VAL A 203 3.25 7.84 10.66
CA VAL A 203 3.35 7.63 12.11
C VAL A 203 3.62 6.17 12.39
N SER A 204 4.59 5.89 13.25
CA SER A 204 4.87 4.53 13.71
C SER A 204 3.66 3.95 14.44
N SER A 205 3.48 2.63 14.35
CA SER A 205 2.39 1.97 15.07
C SER A 205 2.53 2.12 16.58
N SER A 206 3.76 2.23 17.09
CA SER A 206 4.06 2.40 18.51
C SER A 206 3.70 3.78 19.04
N ASP A 207 3.97 4.84 18.29
CA ASP A 207 3.66 6.21 18.73
C ASP A 207 2.17 6.52 18.59
N ALA A 208 1.54 6.01 17.52
CA ALA A 208 0.12 6.26 17.26
C ALA A 208 -0.82 5.73 18.36
N VAL A 209 -0.39 4.72 19.13
CA VAL A 209 -1.18 4.14 20.25
C VAL A 209 -0.81 4.69 21.62
N GLN A 210 0.18 5.58 21.71
CA GLN A 210 0.49 6.23 22.99
C GLN A 210 -0.62 7.21 23.36
N PRO A 211 -1.10 7.20 24.62
CA PRO A 211 -2.20 8.05 25.05
C PRO A 211 -1.97 9.54 24.73
N GLY A 212 -2.90 10.15 24.01
CA GLY A 212 -2.90 11.55 23.59
C GLY A 212 -1.84 11.93 22.54
N TRP A 213 -0.83 11.10 22.28
CA TRP A 213 0.33 11.45 21.44
C TRP A 213 -0.10 11.83 20.03
N LEU A 214 -0.91 10.99 19.37
CA LEU A 214 -1.31 11.20 17.97
C LEU A 214 -2.08 12.51 17.80
N LEU A 215 -3.05 12.80 18.68
CA LEU A 215 -3.85 14.02 18.58
C LEU A 215 -3.02 15.26 18.93
N ASN A 216 -2.12 15.18 19.90
CA ASN A 216 -1.23 16.29 20.23
C ASN A 216 -0.28 16.60 19.07
N PHE A 217 0.26 15.56 18.43
CA PHE A 217 1.10 15.70 17.24
C PHE A 217 0.31 16.36 16.10
N LEU A 218 -0.87 15.86 15.74
CA LEU A 218 -1.69 16.43 14.66
C LEU A 218 -2.11 17.87 14.93
N LYS A 219 -2.43 18.21 16.19
CA LYS A 219 -2.76 19.59 16.61
C LYS A 219 -1.56 20.54 16.59
N SER A 220 -0.34 20.01 16.68
CA SER A 220 0.89 20.82 16.64
C SER A 220 1.26 21.27 15.21
N ILE A 221 0.69 20.63 14.19
CA ILE A 221 0.95 20.97 12.79
C ILE A 221 0.32 22.32 12.47
N SER A 222 1.10 23.23 11.89
CA SER A 222 0.63 24.58 11.63
C SER A 222 -0.41 24.60 10.50
N ARG A 223 -1.27 25.63 10.52
CA ARG A 223 -2.25 25.84 9.43
C ARG A 223 -1.58 26.02 8.07
N SER A 224 -0.38 26.63 8.02
CA SER A 224 0.35 26.80 6.76
C SER A 224 0.86 25.48 6.20
N GLN A 225 1.32 24.56 7.07
CA GLN A 225 1.70 23.20 6.66
C GLN A 225 0.48 22.43 6.16
N ILE A 226 -0.64 22.46 6.90
CA ILE A 226 -1.90 21.82 6.50
C ILE A 226 -2.36 22.32 5.13
N SER A 227 -2.45 23.63 4.95
CA SER A 227 -2.87 24.24 3.68
C SER A 227 -1.95 23.84 2.53
N LYS A 228 -0.63 23.80 2.76
CA LYS A 228 0.32 23.37 1.74
C LYS A 228 0.14 21.90 1.36
N MET A 229 -0.08 21.02 2.32
CA MET A 229 -0.36 19.60 2.04
C MET A 229 -1.66 19.43 1.26
N GLN A 230 -2.73 20.16 1.60
CA GLN A 230 -4.01 20.11 0.88
C GLN A 230 -3.90 20.64 -0.55
N GLN A 231 -3.11 21.70 -0.80
CA GLN A 231 -2.80 22.14 -2.16
C GLN A 231 -2.07 21.05 -2.94
N ASN A 232 -1.07 20.40 -2.33
CA ASN A 232 -0.36 19.29 -2.96
C ASN A 232 -1.30 18.12 -3.25
N LEU A 233 -2.30 17.84 -2.41
CA LEU A 233 -3.30 16.79 -2.66
C LEU A 233 -4.07 17.03 -3.95
N ALA A 234 -4.46 18.28 -4.24
CA ALA A 234 -5.13 18.63 -5.48
C ALA A 234 -4.25 18.34 -6.71
N GLU A 235 -2.95 18.65 -6.63
CA GLU A 235 -1.99 18.36 -7.70
C GLU A 235 -1.70 16.86 -7.85
N TYR A 236 -1.62 16.14 -6.74
CA TYR A 236 -1.23 14.73 -6.70
C TYR A 236 -2.36 13.78 -7.05
N SER A 237 -3.63 14.17 -6.85
CA SER A 237 -4.79 13.30 -7.05
C SER A 237 -4.84 12.65 -8.43
N ARG A 238 -4.40 13.37 -9.48
CA ARG A 238 -4.33 12.84 -10.86
C ARG A 238 -3.47 11.59 -11.00
N HIS A 239 -2.48 11.40 -10.14
CA HIS A 239 -1.58 10.23 -10.17
C HIS A 239 -2.25 8.95 -9.67
N PHE A 240 -3.46 9.05 -9.11
CA PHE A 240 -4.20 7.95 -8.49
C PHE A 240 -5.58 7.71 -9.12
N ILE A 241 -5.90 8.43 -10.20
CA ILE A 241 -7.19 8.32 -10.91
C ILE A 241 -6.93 7.68 -12.27
N TYR A 242 -7.44 6.46 -12.43
CA TYR A 242 -7.34 5.71 -13.68
C TYR A 242 -8.24 6.32 -14.76
N SER A 243 -7.81 6.22 -16.01
CA SER A 243 -8.51 6.78 -17.16
C SER A 243 -8.30 5.94 -18.43
N SER A 244 -9.29 5.96 -19.32
CA SER A 244 -9.16 5.40 -20.66
C SER A 244 -9.56 6.48 -21.68
N PRO A 245 -8.63 7.01 -22.49
CA PRO A 245 -7.22 6.63 -22.61
C PRO A 245 -6.36 7.04 -21.39
N ALA A 246 -5.22 6.37 -21.23
CA ALA A 246 -4.23 6.70 -20.21
C ALA A 246 -3.75 8.15 -20.36
N GLN A 247 -3.70 8.89 -19.26
CA GLN A 247 -3.22 10.28 -19.24
C GLN A 247 -1.75 10.37 -18.83
N PRO A 248 -1.00 11.39 -19.32
CA PRO A 248 0.35 11.67 -18.84
C PRO A 248 0.40 11.84 -17.32
N LEU A 249 1.30 11.11 -16.68
CA LEU A 249 1.46 11.02 -15.23
C LEU A 249 0.21 10.48 -14.49
N GLY A 250 -0.77 9.90 -15.17
CA GLY A 250 -1.80 9.07 -14.54
C GLY A 250 -1.22 7.74 -14.04
N PRO A 251 -1.98 6.95 -13.27
CA PRO A 251 -1.53 5.66 -12.76
C PRO A 251 -0.95 4.75 -13.85
N GLU A 252 -1.61 4.67 -15.01
CA GLU A 252 -1.21 3.82 -16.13
C GLU A 252 0.14 4.24 -16.72
N ASP A 253 0.38 5.54 -16.91
CA ASP A 253 1.66 6.06 -17.40
C ASP A 253 2.78 5.82 -16.37
N LEU A 254 2.51 6.09 -15.10
CA LEU A 254 3.47 5.88 -14.02
C LEU A 254 3.85 4.39 -13.87
N VAL A 255 2.89 3.48 -14.07
CA VAL A 255 3.16 2.04 -14.10
C VAL A 255 4.19 1.68 -15.16
N TRP A 256 3.99 2.14 -16.39
CA TRP A 256 4.90 1.82 -17.48
C TRP A 256 6.26 2.49 -17.33
N ARG A 257 6.32 3.72 -16.79
CA ARG A 257 7.59 4.39 -16.45
C ARG A 257 8.39 3.61 -15.42
N MET A 258 7.76 3.16 -14.34
CA MET A 258 8.44 2.35 -13.33
C MET A 258 8.86 0.99 -13.88
N MET A 259 8.02 0.36 -14.70
CA MET A 259 8.36 -0.91 -15.35
C MET A 259 9.59 -0.76 -16.26
N ALA A 260 9.62 0.29 -17.07
CA ALA A 260 10.75 0.61 -17.93
C ALA A 260 12.05 0.80 -17.13
N GLY A 261 11.98 1.50 -15.98
CA GLY A 261 13.11 1.68 -15.07
C GLY A 261 13.65 0.37 -14.48
N LYS A 262 12.78 -0.63 -14.25
CA LYS A 262 13.18 -1.94 -13.70
C LYS A 262 13.73 -2.89 -14.78
N LEU A 263 13.49 -2.63 -16.06
CA LEU A 263 13.75 -3.55 -17.16
C LEU A 263 15.22 -3.98 -17.27
N VAL A 264 16.16 -3.07 -17.04
CA VAL A 264 17.60 -3.37 -17.10
C VAL A 264 17.98 -4.41 -16.04
N ASN A 265 17.51 -4.24 -14.80
CA ASN A 265 17.77 -5.18 -13.71
C ASN A 265 17.10 -6.53 -13.95
N ILE A 266 15.86 -6.53 -14.44
CA ILE A 266 15.16 -7.77 -14.82
C ILE A 266 15.96 -8.55 -15.87
N LYS A 267 16.37 -7.88 -16.96
CA LYS A 267 17.20 -8.50 -18.02
C LYS A 267 18.54 -9.02 -17.49
N LEU A 268 19.18 -8.27 -16.57
CA LEU A 268 20.42 -8.70 -15.92
C LEU A 268 20.21 -10.00 -15.13
N HIS A 269 19.18 -10.07 -14.29
CA HIS A 269 18.88 -11.25 -13.48
C HIS A 269 18.53 -12.48 -14.33
N THR A 270 17.74 -12.30 -15.40
CA THR A 270 17.41 -13.37 -16.35
C THR A 270 18.65 -13.89 -17.07
N ARG A 271 19.52 -13.01 -17.60
CA ARG A 271 20.77 -13.45 -18.25
C ARG A 271 21.70 -14.16 -17.26
N ARG A 272 21.79 -13.68 -16.02
CA ARG A 272 22.59 -14.35 -14.98
C ARG A 272 22.04 -15.72 -14.61
N SER A 273 20.72 -15.94 -14.65
CA SER A 273 20.15 -17.27 -14.40
C SER A 273 20.49 -18.29 -15.48
N GLN A 274 20.56 -17.84 -16.74
CA GLN A 274 20.82 -18.68 -17.91
C GLN A 274 22.31 -19.04 -18.13
N ARG A 275 23.26 -18.37 -17.45
CA ARG A 275 24.71 -18.60 -17.65
C ARG A 275 25.24 -19.91 -17.09
N VAL A 276 24.62 -20.42 -16.02
CA VAL A 276 25.14 -21.61 -15.33
C VAL A 276 24.52 -22.85 -15.96
N VAL A 277 25.33 -23.87 -16.21
CA VAL A 277 24.84 -25.18 -16.68
C VAL A 277 23.76 -25.67 -15.73
N LYS A 278 22.64 -26.13 -16.31
CA LYS A 278 21.51 -26.67 -15.56
C LYS A 278 22.04 -27.75 -14.59
N GLU A 279 21.64 -27.69 -13.32
CA GLU A 279 22.09 -28.59 -12.23
C GLU A 279 23.48 -28.30 -11.62
N SER A 280 24.29 -27.39 -12.19
CA SER A 280 25.58 -26.98 -11.62
C SER A 280 25.46 -25.91 -10.51
N ARG A 281 24.26 -25.46 -10.16
CA ARG A 281 24.04 -24.42 -9.13
C ARG A 281 23.87 -25.02 -7.74
N SER A 282 24.89 -24.90 -6.90
CA SER A 282 24.72 -24.79 -5.45
C SER A 282 24.46 -23.31 -5.11
N ILE A 283 23.24 -23.03 -4.66
CA ILE A 283 22.65 -21.75 -4.19
C ILE A 283 23.61 -20.54 -4.07
N CYS A 284 23.26 -19.44 -4.74
CA CYS A 284 23.72 -18.09 -4.37
C CYS A 284 22.52 -17.14 -4.36
N THR A 285 22.06 -16.79 -3.16
CA THR A 285 21.14 -15.67 -2.94
C THR A 285 21.94 -14.39 -2.92
N CYS A 286 21.64 -13.45 -3.82
CA CYS A 286 22.07 -12.06 -3.69
C CYS A 286 21.22 -11.38 -2.60
N ASP A 287 21.22 -11.88 -1.37
CA ASP A 287 20.65 -11.17 -0.25
C ASP A 287 21.75 -10.26 0.31
N CYS A 288 21.63 -8.95 0.08
CA CYS A 288 22.32 -7.99 0.93
C CYS A 288 21.62 -8.00 2.29
N ARG A 289 21.91 -9.00 3.13
CA ARG A 289 21.49 -8.94 4.54
C ARG A 289 22.26 -7.80 5.20
N ARG A 290 21.55 -6.88 5.87
CA ARG A 290 22.18 -6.04 6.89
C ARG A 290 22.87 -6.97 7.88
N SER A 291 24.13 -6.70 8.20
CA SER A 291 24.82 -7.37 9.30
C SER A 291 24.00 -7.15 10.57
N ASN A 292 23.45 -8.21 11.17
CA ASN A 292 23.01 -8.13 12.55
C ASN A 292 24.26 -7.79 13.38
N SER A 293 24.27 -6.56 13.90
CA SER A 293 25.28 -6.08 14.81
C SER A 293 25.18 -6.81 16.15
N THR A 294 26.38 -7.14 16.64
CA THR A 294 26.78 -7.45 18.02
C THR A 294 26.23 -8.72 18.67
N SER A 295 27.08 -9.75 18.59
CA SER A 295 27.42 -10.60 19.72
C SER A 295 27.67 -9.78 20.98
N SER A 296 26.96 -10.11 22.06
CA SER A 296 27.39 -9.85 23.43
C SER A 296 26.89 -11.01 24.29
N THR A 297 27.53 -12.17 24.13
CA THR A 297 27.48 -13.21 25.14
C THR A 297 28.57 -12.89 26.16
N PHE A 298 28.16 -12.34 27.30
CA PHE A 298 28.97 -12.33 28.50
C PHE A 298 29.33 -13.79 28.84
N MET A 299 30.63 -14.09 28.93
CA MET A 299 31.12 -15.26 29.66
C MET A 299 31.05 -14.97 31.17
N LEU A 300 30.79 -16.05 31.91
CA LEU A 300 30.81 -16.26 33.36
C LEU A 300 31.52 -15.20 34.22
#